data_AF-A0A6V8NVM9-F1
#
_entry.id   AF-A0A6V8NVM9-F1
#
_cell.length_a   1.000
_cell.length_b   1.000
_cell.length_c   1.000
_cell.angle_alpha   90.00
_cell.angle_beta   90.00
_cell.angle_gamma   90.00
#
_symmetry.space_group_name_H-M   'P 1'
#
loop_
_entity.id
_entity.type
_entity.pdbx_description
1 polymer ?
#
loop_
_entity_poly.entity_id
_entity_poly.type
_entity_poly.pdbx_seq_one_letter_code
_entity_poly.pdbx_strand_id
1 'polypeptide(L)'
;MITVKLQLYKPTKCKEQRLFSIIREFTSCANWYLDKLQESRTTSRVKIHNGYYETARKSFRLLSANVQLALDKAIETQRAFLNKKGKKSVPKFKKQFACFRQDTFKIFDRYVQFNMPGRERVNIPFKVCNPNHKQFIKQQPKRSQLINKKGKWFLYVSYETDKPAIDG
;
A
#
# COMPACT_ATOMS: atom_id res chain seq x y z
N MET A 1 -9.59 8.54 -12.29
CA MET A 1 -9.21 7.97 -10.97
C MET A 1 -8.96 9.13 -10.01
N ILE A 2 -9.60 9.12 -8.84
CA ILE A 2 -9.41 10.14 -7.80
C ILE A 2 -8.76 9.52 -6.57
N THR A 3 -7.86 10.25 -5.91
CA THR A 3 -7.23 9.82 -4.65
C THR A 3 -7.70 10.68 -3.49
N VAL A 4 -8.37 10.05 -2.54
CA VAL A 4 -8.85 10.68 -1.32
C VAL A 4 -7.83 10.48 -0.21
N LYS A 5 -7.45 11.58 0.44
CA LYS A 5 -6.57 11.58 1.61
C LYS A 5 -7.40 11.55 2.90
N LEU A 6 -7.25 10.48 3.66
CA LEU A 6 -7.80 10.34 5.01
C LEU A 6 -6.68 10.52 6.03
N GLN A 7 -6.91 11.36 7.04
CA GLN A 7 -6.03 11.41 8.21
C GLN A 7 -6.63 10.50 9.28
N LEU A 8 -5.88 9.48 9.67
CA LEU A 8 -6.29 8.61 10.76
C LEU A 8 -6.03 9.32 12.09
N TYR A 9 -6.95 9.15 13.04
CA TYR A 9 -6.73 9.58 14.42
C TYR A 9 -5.62 8.76 15.07
N LYS A 10 -5.01 9.33 16.11
CA LYS A 10 -3.90 8.70 16.82
C LYS A 10 -4.35 7.32 17.33
N PRO A 11 -3.75 6.22 16.82
CA PRO A 11 -4.11 4.89 17.30
C PRO A 11 -3.65 4.71 18.74
N THR A 12 -4.25 3.76 19.45
CA THR A 12 -3.68 3.30 20.74
C THR A 12 -2.31 2.66 20.50
N LYS A 13 -1.44 2.65 21.51
CA LYS A 13 -0.07 2.12 21.40
C LYS A 13 -0.01 0.72 20.77
N CYS A 14 -0.93 -0.17 21.15
CA CYS A 14 -1.01 -1.52 20.59
C CYS A 14 -1.41 -1.50 19.09
N LYS A 15 -2.42 -0.72 18.71
CA LYS A 15 -2.84 -0.58 17.30
C LYS A 15 -1.73 0.05 16.46
N GLU A 16 -1.05 1.05 17.00
CA GLU A 16 0.07 1.72 16.35
C GLU A 16 1.24 0.77 16.09
N GLN A 17 1.63 -0.05 17.07
CA GLN A 17 2.66 -1.08 16.88
C GLN A 17 2.30 -2.07 15.77
N ARG A 18 1.03 -2.48 15.69
CA ARG A 18 0.55 -3.37 14.61
C ARG A 18 0.63 -2.70 13.24
N LEU A 19 0.24 -1.43 13.13
CA LEU A 19 0.38 -0.67 11.88
C LEU A 19 1.84 -0.48 11.47
N PHE A 20 2.74 -0.21 12.42
CA PHE A 20 4.16 -0.11 12.13
C PHE A 20 4.74 -1.45 11.69
N SER A 21 4.35 -2.54 12.34
CA SER A 21 4.77 -3.90 11.96
C SER A 21 4.40 -4.20 10.51
N ILE A 22 3.13 -4.02 10.13
CA ILE A 22 2.71 -4.30 8.74
C ILE A 22 3.37 -3.37 7.72
N ILE A 23 3.57 -2.09 8.04
CA ILE A 23 4.26 -1.14 7.16
C ILE A 23 5.72 -1.55 6.95
N ARG A 24 6.41 -1.95 8.02
CA ARG A 24 7.80 -2.38 7.96
C ARG A 24 7.92 -3.64 7.12
N GLU A 25 7.11 -4.65 7.43
CA GLU A 25 7.07 -5.92 6.68
C GLU A 25 6.75 -5.69 5.20
N PHE A 26 5.74 -4.87 4.89
CA PHE A 26 5.37 -4.56 3.50
C PHE A 26 6.52 -3.87 2.75
N THR A 27 7.15 -2.88 3.37
CA THR A 27 8.26 -2.14 2.76
C THR A 27 9.46 -3.07 2.51
N SER A 28 9.77 -3.94 3.48
CA SER A 28 10.82 -4.95 3.34
C SER A 28 10.52 -5.94 2.21
N CYS A 29 9.27 -6.43 2.12
CA CYS A 29 8.83 -7.32 1.05
C CYS A 29 8.93 -6.66 -0.33
N ALA A 30 8.51 -5.39 -0.45
CA ALA A 30 8.58 -4.64 -1.70
C ALA A 30 10.05 -4.39 -2.13
N ASN A 31 10.94 -4.09 -1.18
CA ASN A 31 12.37 -3.95 -1.46
C ASN A 31 13.02 -5.30 -1.85
N TRP A 32 12.65 -6.38 -1.17
CA TRP A 32 13.13 -7.73 -1.52
C TRP A 32 12.72 -8.11 -2.94
N TYR A 33 11.48 -7.85 -3.34
CA TYR A 33 11.05 -8.05 -4.73
C TYR A 33 11.81 -7.16 -5.72
N LEU A 34 12.11 -5.91 -5.35
CA LEU A 34 12.95 -5.03 -6.20
C LEU A 34 14.34 -5.62 -6.41
N ASP A 35 14.97 -6.14 -5.36
CA ASP A 35 16.29 -6.77 -5.46
C ASP A 35 16.20 -8.02 -6.39
N LYS A 36 15.15 -8.85 -6.26
CA LYS A 36 14.93 -10.01 -7.16
C LYS A 36 14.63 -9.63 -8.61
N LEU A 37 13.91 -8.56 -8.85
CA LEU A 37 13.67 -8.02 -10.20
C LEU A 37 14.98 -7.58 -10.87
N GLN A 38 15.93 -7.07 -10.09
CA GLN A 38 17.24 -6.64 -10.59
C GLN A 38 18.17 -7.81 -10.84
N GLU A 39 18.23 -8.78 -9.92
CA GLU A 39 19.00 -10.02 -10.08
C GLU A 39 18.57 -10.79 -11.33
N SER A 40 17.25 -10.95 -11.53
CA SER A 40 16.68 -11.69 -12.66
C SER A 40 16.56 -10.88 -13.96
N ARG A 41 16.90 -9.58 -13.93
CA ARG A 41 16.77 -8.61 -15.05
C ARG A 41 15.43 -8.67 -15.78
N THR A 42 14.36 -8.99 -15.06
CA THR A 42 13.04 -9.28 -15.63
C THR A 42 12.00 -8.39 -14.98
N THR A 43 11.12 -7.79 -15.78
CA THR A 43 9.94 -7.03 -15.31
C THR A 43 8.62 -7.75 -15.57
N SER A 44 8.70 -9.05 -15.89
CA SER A 44 7.54 -9.92 -16.08
C SER A 44 6.97 -10.33 -14.74
N ARG A 45 5.71 -9.93 -14.50
CA ARG A 45 4.98 -10.26 -13.28
C ARG A 45 4.86 -11.77 -13.07
N VAL A 46 4.53 -12.51 -14.13
CA VAL A 46 4.29 -13.96 -14.07
C VAL A 46 5.56 -14.71 -13.69
N LYS A 47 6.69 -14.38 -14.33
CA LYS A 47 7.98 -15.04 -14.04
C LYS A 47 8.40 -14.87 -12.57
N ILE A 48 8.27 -13.65 -12.04
CA ILE A 48 8.67 -13.35 -10.65
C ILE A 48 7.69 -13.96 -9.66
N HIS A 49 6.39 -13.91 -9.96
CA HIS A 49 5.39 -14.53 -9.11
C HIS A 49 5.64 -16.04 -9.01
N ASN A 50 5.78 -16.74 -10.14
CA ASN A 50 5.98 -18.19 -10.13
C ASN A 50 7.31 -18.61 -9.46
N GLY A 51 8.38 -17.79 -9.60
CA GLY A 51 9.68 -18.11 -9.00
C GLY A 51 9.81 -17.77 -7.51
N TYR A 52 9.16 -16.70 -7.04
CA TYR A 52 9.49 -16.09 -5.75
C TYR A 52 8.29 -15.84 -4.82
N TYR A 53 7.06 -16.06 -5.28
CA TYR A 53 5.86 -15.81 -4.46
C TYR A 53 5.79 -16.69 -3.21
N GLU A 54 5.99 -18.00 -3.34
CA GLU A 54 5.94 -18.91 -2.19
C GLU A 54 7.05 -18.61 -1.19
N THR A 55 8.25 -18.25 -1.67
CA THR A 55 9.34 -17.79 -0.80
C THR A 55 8.95 -16.53 -0.05
N ALA A 56 8.42 -15.51 -0.73
CA ALA A 56 7.97 -14.29 -0.09
C ALA A 56 6.86 -14.54 0.94
N ARG A 57 5.91 -15.43 0.62
CA ARG A 57 4.81 -15.79 1.52
C ARG A 57 5.29 -16.43 2.82
N LYS A 58 6.36 -17.23 2.76
CA LYS A 58 6.97 -17.87 3.94
C LYS A 58 7.87 -16.90 4.72
N SER A 59 8.57 -16.01 4.03
CA SER A 59 9.53 -15.09 4.65
C SER A 59 8.92 -13.85 5.28
N PHE A 60 7.77 -13.37 4.78
CA PHE A 60 7.15 -12.13 5.25
C PHE A 60 5.82 -12.41 5.95
N ARG A 61 5.61 -11.79 7.11
CA ARG A 61 4.34 -11.90 7.85
C ARG A 61 3.31 -10.94 7.27
N LEU A 62 2.84 -11.23 6.06
CA LEU A 62 1.86 -10.44 5.30
C LEU A 62 0.70 -11.33 4.81
N LEU A 63 -0.45 -10.72 4.56
CA LEU A 63 -1.52 -11.42 3.84
C LEU A 63 -1.11 -11.66 2.39
N SER A 64 -1.58 -12.75 1.79
CA SER A 64 -1.30 -13.11 0.38
C SER A 64 -1.55 -11.95 -0.59
N ALA A 65 -2.64 -11.20 -0.35
CA ALA A 65 -2.98 -10.01 -1.14
C ALA A 65 -1.96 -8.88 -0.99
N ASN A 66 -1.43 -8.64 0.21
CA ASN A 66 -0.39 -7.63 0.45
C ASN A 66 0.94 -8.03 -0.21
N VAL A 67 1.31 -9.32 -0.20
CA VAL A 67 2.51 -9.82 -0.88
C VAL A 67 2.42 -9.55 -2.40
N GLN A 68 1.27 -9.85 -3.00
CA GLN A 68 1.05 -9.57 -4.43
C GLN A 68 1.09 -8.06 -4.73
N LEU A 69 0.53 -7.22 -3.86
CA LEU A 69 0.62 -5.76 -4.00
C LEU A 69 2.06 -5.25 -3.88
N ALA A 70 2.87 -5.85 -3.00
CA ALA A 70 4.29 -5.50 -2.87
C ALA A 70 5.04 -5.83 -4.16
N LEU A 71 4.77 -6.98 -4.78
CA LEU A 71 5.29 -7.35 -6.10
C LEU A 71 4.85 -6.36 -7.18
N ASP A 72 3.55 -6.05 -7.27
CA ASP A 72 3.03 -5.12 -8.27
C ASP A 72 3.70 -3.74 -8.12
N LYS A 73 3.90 -3.27 -6.87
CA LYS A 73 4.57 -2.00 -6.58
C LYS A 73 6.05 -2.01 -6.95
N ALA A 74 6.74 -3.12 -6.70
CA ALA A 74 8.13 -3.31 -7.10
C ALA A 74 8.27 -3.27 -8.63
N ILE A 75 7.39 -3.95 -9.37
CA ILE A 75 7.38 -3.95 -10.84
C ILE A 75 7.09 -2.55 -11.39
N GLU A 76 6.07 -1.86 -10.87
CA GLU A 76 5.73 -0.48 -11.26
C GLU A 76 6.95 0.44 -11.11
N THR A 77 7.64 0.31 -9.98
CA THR A 77 8.84 1.11 -9.67
C THR A 77 10.01 0.76 -10.58
N GLN A 78 10.25 -0.53 -10.85
CA GLN A 78 11.32 -0.97 -11.75
C GLN A 78 11.06 -0.51 -13.19
N ARG A 79 9.82 -0.59 -13.69
CA ARG A 79 9.46 -0.10 -15.02
C ARG A 79 9.63 1.42 -15.12
N ALA A 80 9.17 2.16 -14.11
CA ALA A 80 9.35 3.60 -14.05
C ALA A 80 10.83 4.00 -13.99
N PHE A 81 11.67 3.16 -13.36
CA PHE A 81 13.13 3.34 -13.35
C PHE A 81 13.74 3.12 -14.74
N LEU A 82 13.38 2.04 -15.43
CA LEU A 82 13.88 1.74 -16.79
C LEU A 82 13.46 2.80 -17.83
N ASN A 83 12.27 3.38 -17.68
CA ASN A 83 11.77 4.41 -18.58
C ASN A 83 12.43 5.80 -18.36
N LYS A 84 13.15 6.00 -17.25
CA LYS A 84 13.85 7.26 -17.01
C LYS A 84 15.17 7.28 -17.78
N LYS A 85 15.31 8.21 -18.73
CA LYS A 85 16.58 8.49 -19.40
C LYS A 85 17.56 9.11 -18.38
N GLY A 86 18.58 8.36 -18.01
CA GLY A 86 19.68 8.79 -17.11
C GLY A 86 19.95 7.82 -15.97
N LYS A 87 21.24 7.54 -15.71
CA LYS A 87 21.69 6.65 -14.61
C LYS A 87 21.37 7.29 -13.26
N LYS A 88 20.22 6.95 -12.68
CA LYS A 88 19.98 7.15 -11.25
C LYS A 88 20.23 5.85 -10.50
N SER A 89 20.58 6.00 -9.23
CA SER A 89 20.76 4.91 -8.28
C SER A 89 19.60 3.91 -8.37
N VAL A 90 19.95 2.63 -8.21
CA VAL A 90 19.03 1.51 -8.08
C VAL A 90 17.79 1.88 -7.25
N PRO A 91 16.55 1.63 -7.74
CA PRO A 91 15.34 2.01 -7.02
C PRO A 91 15.25 1.23 -5.72
N LYS A 92 15.13 1.96 -4.59
CA LYS A 92 14.86 1.40 -3.26
C LYS A 92 13.85 2.26 -2.52
N PHE A 93 12.91 1.63 -1.83
CA PHE A 93 11.95 2.32 -0.98
C PHE A 93 12.59 2.68 0.36
N LYS A 94 13.02 3.94 0.50
CA LYS A 94 13.54 4.49 1.77
C LYS A 94 12.44 4.85 2.76
N LYS A 95 11.25 5.20 2.25
CA LYS A 95 10.11 5.56 3.07
C LYS A 95 9.27 4.32 3.32
N GLN A 96 8.83 4.18 4.57
CA GLN A 96 7.96 3.11 5.02
C GLN A 96 6.51 3.35 4.58
N PHE A 97 5.90 2.35 3.95
CA PHE A 97 4.49 2.37 3.54
C PHE A 97 3.91 0.96 3.50
N ALA A 98 2.58 0.86 3.50
CA ALA A 98 1.87 -0.37 3.18
C ALA A 98 0.75 -0.09 2.20
N CYS A 99 0.59 -0.95 1.19
CA CYS A 99 -0.58 -0.91 0.32
C CYS A 99 -1.60 -1.96 0.75
N PHE A 100 -2.88 -1.62 0.63
CA PHE A 100 -3.99 -2.53 0.89
C PHE A 100 -4.94 -2.58 -0.32
N ARG A 101 -5.56 -3.74 -0.51
CA ARG A 101 -6.55 -4.02 -1.55
C ARG A 101 -7.93 -4.12 -0.90
N GLN A 102 -9.00 -4.01 -1.68
CA GLN A 102 -10.39 -4.07 -1.21
C GLN A 102 -10.74 -5.25 -0.27
N ASP A 103 -9.99 -6.35 -0.31
CA ASP A 103 -10.16 -7.51 0.58
C ASP A 103 -9.34 -7.42 1.88
N THR A 104 -8.34 -6.54 1.95
CA THR A 104 -7.46 -6.35 3.12
C THR A 104 -7.73 -5.09 3.92
N PHE A 105 -8.65 -4.23 3.46
CA PHE A 105 -9.19 -3.14 4.27
C PHE A 105 -10.65 -2.84 3.89
N LYS A 106 -11.38 -2.25 4.83
CA LYS A 106 -12.73 -1.73 4.62
C LYS A 106 -12.84 -0.34 5.21
N ILE A 107 -13.54 0.54 4.52
CA ILE A 107 -13.86 1.88 5.02
C ILE A 107 -15.31 1.87 5.47
N PHE A 108 -15.53 2.24 6.71
CA PHE A 108 -16.83 2.52 7.29
C PHE A 108 -16.97 4.02 7.49
N ASP A 109 -18.18 4.53 7.71
CA ASP A 109 -18.47 5.96 7.84
C ASP A 109 -17.57 6.67 8.87
N ARG A 110 -17.22 5.98 9.97
CA ARG A 110 -16.46 6.57 11.09
C ARG A 110 -15.04 6.04 11.27
N TYR A 111 -14.69 4.93 10.64
CA TYR A 111 -13.39 4.29 10.84
C TYR A 111 -12.95 3.46 9.63
N VAL A 112 -11.63 3.26 9.50
CA VAL A 112 -11.07 2.29 8.58
C VAL A 112 -10.71 1.03 9.36
N GLN A 113 -11.10 -0.12 8.84
CA GLN A 113 -10.70 -1.43 9.32
C GLN A 113 -9.62 -2.00 8.42
N PHE A 114 -8.50 -2.38 9.01
CA PHE A 114 -7.42 -3.10 8.34
C PHE A 114 -7.44 -4.56 8.79
N ASN A 115 -7.42 -5.47 7.82
CA ASN A 115 -7.23 -6.90 8.08
C ASN A 115 -5.74 -7.17 8.21
N MET A 116 -5.36 -7.81 9.30
CA MET A 116 -3.96 -8.12 9.63
C MET A 116 -3.71 -9.63 9.56
N PRO A 117 -2.45 -10.05 9.36
CA PRO A 117 -2.06 -11.45 9.52
C PRO A 117 -2.51 -12.03 10.87
N GLY A 118 -2.94 -13.30 10.88
CA GLY A 118 -3.46 -13.94 12.10
C GLY A 118 -4.95 -13.67 12.38
N ARG A 119 -5.72 -13.24 11.37
CA ARG A 119 -7.16 -12.90 11.48
C ARG A 119 -7.46 -11.72 12.41
N GLU A 120 -6.44 -10.95 12.77
CA GLU A 120 -6.58 -9.74 13.56
C GLU A 120 -7.20 -8.60 12.72
N ARG A 121 -7.91 -7.70 13.39
CA ARG A 121 -8.51 -6.50 12.78
C ARG A 121 -8.12 -5.25 13.56
N VAL A 122 -7.71 -4.21 12.84
CA VAL A 122 -7.36 -2.92 13.44
C VAL A 122 -8.31 -1.86 12.90
N ASN A 123 -9.16 -1.35 13.79
CA ASN A 123 -10.12 -0.29 13.49
C ASN A 123 -9.59 1.06 13.97
N ILE A 124 -9.50 2.04 13.08
CA ILE A 124 -8.97 3.38 13.36
C ILE A 124 -9.91 4.45 12.82
N PRO A 125 -10.45 5.32 13.68
CA PRO A 125 -11.23 6.46 13.23
C PRO A 125 -10.42 7.38 12.32
N PHE A 126 -11.09 8.08 11.41
CA PHE A 126 -10.44 8.99 10.49
C PHE A 126 -11.22 10.27 10.28
N LYS A 127 -10.54 11.26 9.72
CA LYS A 127 -11.16 12.43 9.10
C LYS A 127 -10.79 12.51 7.63
N VAL A 128 -11.76 12.87 6.79
CA VAL A 128 -11.52 13.18 5.38
C VAL A 128 -10.82 14.54 5.31
N CYS A 129 -9.66 14.62 4.65
CA CYS A 129 -8.92 15.88 4.60
C CYS A 129 -9.60 16.94 3.72
N ASN A 130 -10.33 16.52 2.67
CA ASN A 130 -11.11 17.40 1.81
C ASN A 130 -12.61 17.06 1.97
N PRO A 131 -13.46 17.99 2.44
CA PRO A 131 -14.90 17.77 2.58
C PRO A 131 -15.60 17.30 1.30
N ASN A 132 -15.16 17.78 0.13
CA ASN A 132 -15.72 17.38 -1.18
C ASN A 132 -15.50 15.89 -1.47
N HIS A 133 -14.55 15.26 -0.77
CA HIS A 133 -14.26 13.85 -0.95
C HIS A 133 -15.11 12.91 -0.07
N LYS A 134 -15.99 13.44 0.80
CA LYS A 134 -16.85 12.62 1.66
C LYS A 134 -17.74 11.66 0.86
N GLN A 135 -18.21 12.08 -0.31
CA GLN A 135 -19.07 11.25 -1.17
C GLN A 135 -18.38 9.95 -1.64
N PHE A 136 -17.05 9.96 -1.82
CA PHE A 136 -16.31 8.78 -2.27
C PHE A 136 -16.14 7.73 -1.18
N ILE A 137 -16.31 8.09 0.10
CA ILE A 137 -16.22 7.13 1.22
C ILE A 137 -17.26 6.01 1.09
N LYS A 138 -18.42 6.31 0.50
CA LYS A 138 -19.49 5.33 0.26
C LYS A 138 -19.22 4.43 -0.95
N GLN A 139 -18.25 4.77 -1.80
CA GLN A 139 -17.90 4.00 -2.98
C GLN A 139 -16.91 2.89 -2.64
N GLN A 140 -16.82 1.88 -3.51
CA GLN A 140 -15.88 0.79 -3.32
C GLN A 140 -14.45 1.26 -3.65
N PRO A 141 -13.51 1.20 -2.69
CA PRO A 141 -12.14 1.61 -2.94
C PRO A 141 -11.39 0.54 -3.73
N LYS A 142 -10.52 0.94 -4.67
CA LYS A 142 -9.73 0.00 -5.48
C LYS A 142 -8.42 -0.36 -4.80
N ARG A 143 -7.68 0.65 -4.35
CA ARG A 143 -6.37 0.52 -3.71
C ARG A 143 -6.24 1.55 -2.61
N SER A 144 -5.46 1.25 -1.60
CA SER A 144 -5.04 2.25 -0.63
C SER A 144 -3.57 2.14 -0.28
N GLN A 145 -3.01 3.24 0.20
CA GLN A 145 -1.65 3.35 0.68
C GLN A 145 -1.64 4.04 2.04
N LEU A 146 -1.18 3.31 3.05
CA LEU A 146 -0.99 3.79 4.40
C LEU A 146 0.45 4.26 4.59
N ILE A 147 0.61 5.45 5.17
CA ILE A 147 1.91 6.00 5.53
C ILE A 147 1.86 6.67 6.90
N ASN A 148 2.99 6.63 7.62
CA ASN A 148 3.22 7.49 8.77
C ASN A 148 4.15 8.65 8.37
N LYS A 149 3.73 9.88 8.66
CA LYS A 149 4.53 11.09 8.45
C LYS A 149 4.66 11.83 9.78
N LYS A 150 5.84 11.75 10.41
CA LYS A 150 6.16 12.43 11.68
C LYS A 150 5.11 12.15 12.77
N GLY A 151 4.71 10.89 12.94
CA GLY A 151 3.71 10.48 13.95
C GLY A 151 2.25 10.67 13.53
N LYS A 152 1.98 11.29 12.37
CA LYS A 152 0.62 11.39 11.80
C LYS A 152 0.39 10.30 10.76
N TRP A 153 -0.72 9.60 10.91
CA TRP A 153 -1.12 8.50 10.04
C TRP A 153 -2.02 9.00 8.91
N PHE A 154 -1.67 8.66 7.68
CA PHE A 154 -2.44 9.02 6.50
C PHE A 154 -2.74 7.78 5.65
N LEU A 155 -3.99 7.64 5.23
CA LEU A 155 -4.43 6.65 4.26
C LEU A 155 -4.85 7.37 2.99
N TYR A 156 -4.17 7.06 1.90
CA TYR A 156 -4.52 7.52 0.55
C TYR A 156 -5.34 6.43 -0.10
N VAL A 157 -6.56 6.73 -0.52
CA VAL A 157 -7.49 5.74 -1.06
C VAL A 157 -7.84 6.15 -2.48
N SER A 158 -7.64 5.25 -3.43
CA SER A 158 -7.96 5.49 -4.84
C SER A 158 -9.31 4.91 -5.19
N TYR A 159 -10.13 5.75 -5.83
CA TYR A 159 -11.45 5.42 -6.34
C TYR A 159 -11.48 5.56 -7.86
N GLU A 160 -12.24 4.69 -8.49
CA GLU A 160 -12.59 4.79 -9.91
C GLU A 160 -13.73 5.80 -10.03
N THR A 161 -13.64 6.72 -10.98
CA THR A 161 -14.67 7.73 -11.19
C THR A 161 -14.78 7.99 -12.68
N ASP A 162 -16.02 8.08 -13.15
CA ASP A 162 -16.36 8.45 -14.53
C ASP A 162 -16.30 9.97 -14.75
N LYS A 163 -16.11 10.76 -13.68
CA LYS A 163 -15.97 12.21 -13.77
C LYS A 163 -14.49 12.62 -13.77
N PRO A 164 -14.05 13.51 -14.66
CA PRO A 164 -12.69 14.03 -14.65
C PRO A 164 -12.41 14.73 -13.30
N ALA A 165 -11.17 14.60 -12.82
CA ALA A 165 -10.74 15.25 -11.59
C ALA A 165 -10.88 16.77 -11.76
N ILE A 166 -11.74 17.38 -10.96
CA ILE A 166 -11.83 18.84 -10.88
C ILE A 166 -10.66 19.27 -10.00
N ASP A 167 -9.58 19.70 -10.65
CA ASP A 167 -8.48 20.41 -9.99
C ASP A 167 -9.03 21.72 -9.43
N GLY A 168 -8.80 21.96 -8.13
CA GLY A 168 -9.11 23.19 -7.43
C GLY A 168 -7.89 23.68 -6.66
#